data_AF-A0AAV1VGE2-F1
#
_entry.id   AF-A0AAV1VGE2-F1
#
_cell.length_a   1.000
_cell.length_b   1.000
_cell.length_c   1.000
_cell.angle_alpha   90.00
_cell.angle_beta   90.00
_cell.angle_gamma   90.00
#
_symmetry.space_group_name_H-M   'P 1'
#
loop_
_entity.id
_entity.type
_entity.pdbx_description
1 polymer ?
#
loop_
_entity_poly.entity_id
_entity_poly.type
_entity_poly.pdbx_seq_one_letter_code
_entity_poly.pdbx_strand_id
1 'polypeptide(L)'
;MDNAPSHVTLDLVLTNVTVQALPPNATSKVQPMDASIIASFKRHYRRLHQQNALDRDDARAADLFKVDQVTVMRWSLMAWSEISSTTIANCFKHTGIINGPTSPAVEGGASAGDI
;
A
#
# COMPACT_ATOMS: atom_id res chain seq x y z
N MET A 1 -5.92 -6.53 13.68
CA MET A 1 -5.84 -5.10 14.03
C MET A 1 -4.55 -4.90 14.83
N ASP A 2 -3.76 -3.87 14.52
CA ASP A 2 -2.60 -3.55 15.35
C ASP A 2 -3.00 -3.09 16.76
N ASN A 3 -2.00 -2.91 17.62
CA ASN A 3 -2.19 -2.58 19.03
C ASN A 3 -2.12 -1.07 19.30
N ALA A 4 -2.47 -0.22 18.33
CA ALA A 4 -2.54 1.22 18.56
C ALA A 4 -3.56 1.54 19.67
N PRO A 5 -3.33 2.56 20.53
CA PRO A 5 -4.26 2.91 21.60
C PRO A 5 -5.69 3.24 21.13
N SER A 6 -5.84 3.73 19.90
CA SER A 6 -7.15 3.97 19.27
C SER A 6 -7.93 2.69 18.94
N HIS A 7 -7.29 1.52 18.99
CA HIS A 7 -7.90 0.21 18.69
C HIS A 7 -8.33 -0.56 19.95
N VAL A 8 -8.30 0.09 21.12
CA VAL A 8 -8.77 -0.49 22.37
C VAL A 8 -10.30 -0.62 22.33
N THR A 9 -10.81 -1.86 22.41
CA THR A 9 -12.26 -2.17 22.27
C THR A 9 -13.00 -2.31 23.61
N LEU A 10 -12.46 -1.74 24.69
CA LEU A 10 -12.91 -1.97 26.08
C LEU A 10 -14.45 -1.86 26.29
N ASP A 11 -15.10 -0.93 25.58
CA ASP A 11 -16.55 -0.70 25.70
C ASP A 11 -17.32 -0.87 24.36
N LEU A 12 -16.68 -1.44 23.34
CA LEU A 12 -17.30 -1.56 22.01
C LEU A 12 -18.04 -2.90 21.86
N VAL A 13 -19.37 -2.85 21.85
CA VAL A 13 -20.22 -4.02 21.58
C VAL A 13 -20.42 -4.17 20.07
N LEU A 14 -19.78 -5.19 19.48
CA LEU A 14 -19.92 -5.56 18.07
C LEU A 14 -20.85 -6.77 17.94
N THR A 15 -21.95 -6.62 17.19
CA THR A 15 -22.94 -7.70 17.01
C THR A 15 -22.63 -8.64 15.86
N ASN A 16 -21.84 -8.18 14.88
CA ASN A 16 -21.62 -8.90 13.62
C ASN A 16 -20.16 -8.86 13.14
N VAL A 17 -19.23 -8.40 13.97
CA VAL A 17 -17.81 -8.25 13.62
C VAL A 17 -16.95 -8.85 14.72
N THR A 18 -16.04 -9.75 14.34
CA THR A 18 -15.01 -10.29 15.22
C THR A 18 -13.69 -9.56 14.95
N VAL A 19 -13.12 -8.92 15.95
CA VAL A 19 -11.82 -8.26 15.85
C VAL A 19 -10.73 -9.21 16.32
N GLN A 20 -9.75 -9.49 15.46
CA GLN A 20 -8.56 -10.25 15.82
C GLN A 20 -7.38 -9.29 16.04
N ALA A 21 -6.85 -9.25 17.26
CA ALA A 21 -5.64 -8.49 17.58
C ALA A 21 -4.41 -9.21 17.01
N LEU A 22 -3.50 -8.44 16.42
CA LEU A 22 -2.24 -8.99 15.91
C LEU A 22 -1.23 -9.13 17.07
N PRO A 23 -0.31 -10.10 17.00
CA PRO A 23 0.76 -10.19 17.98
C PRO A 23 1.56 -8.88 18.06
N PRO A 24 2.02 -8.47 19.26
CA PRO A 24 2.87 -7.30 19.42
C PRO A 24 4.10 -7.38 18.50
N ASN A 25 4.49 -6.25 17.91
CA ASN A 25 5.66 -6.11 17.04
C ASN A 25 5.66 -6.97 15.76
N ALA A 26 4.50 -7.53 15.37
CA ALA A 26 4.39 -8.35 14.15
C ALA A 26 3.80 -7.59 12.95
N THR A 27 3.43 -6.32 13.12
CA THR A 27 2.65 -5.53 12.15
C THR A 27 3.28 -5.53 10.75
N SER A 28 4.59 -5.32 10.64
CA SER A 28 5.29 -5.32 9.35
C SER A 28 5.25 -6.65 8.58
N LYS A 29 4.97 -7.77 9.27
CA LYS A 29 4.90 -9.10 8.68
C LYS A 29 3.46 -9.57 8.44
N VAL A 30 2.57 -9.31 9.39
CA VAL A 30 1.23 -9.90 9.42
C VAL A 30 0.12 -8.91 9.07
N GLN A 31 0.37 -7.59 9.09
CA GLN A 31 -0.64 -6.59 8.71
C GLN A 31 -0.52 -6.26 7.22
N PRO A 32 -1.50 -6.62 6.36
CA PRO A 32 -1.40 -6.38 4.91
C PRO A 32 -1.20 -4.92 4.55
N MET A 33 -1.79 -4.03 5.37
CA MET A 33 -1.66 -2.59 5.20
C MET A 33 -0.20 -2.13 5.28
N ASP A 34 0.53 -2.58 6.31
CA ASP A 34 1.93 -2.19 6.55
C ASP A 34 2.91 -3.00 5.70
N ALA A 35 2.60 -4.29 5.49
CA ALA A 35 3.49 -5.21 4.77
C ALA A 35 3.62 -4.83 3.28
N SER A 36 2.58 -4.26 2.66
CA SER A 36 2.68 -3.96 1.22
C SER A 36 1.66 -2.95 0.64
N ILE A 37 0.43 -2.81 1.17
CA ILE A 37 -0.58 -1.90 0.57
C ILE A 37 -0.12 -0.43 0.69
N ILE A 38 0.36 0.00 1.86
CA ILE A 38 0.88 1.36 2.05
C ILE A 38 2.06 1.63 1.12
N ALA A 39 2.93 0.64 0.89
CA ALA A 39 4.06 0.80 -0.01
C ALA A 39 3.60 1.02 -1.47
N SER A 40 2.61 0.26 -1.93
CA SER A 40 1.97 0.43 -3.24
C SER A 40 1.31 1.80 -3.35
N PHE A 41 0.47 2.19 -2.39
CA PHE A 41 -0.15 3.51 -2.33
C PHE A 41 0.88 4.64 -2.44
N LYS A 42 1.92 4.61 -1.58
CA LYS A 42 2.97 5.63 -1.56
C LYS A 42 3.72 5.71 -2.89
N ARG A 43 3.88 4.60 -3.62
CA ARG A 43 4.48 4.61 -4.96
C ARG A 43 3.63 5.42 -5.95
N HIS A 44 2.32 5.17 -6.00
CA HIS A 44 1.42 5.90 -6.89
C HIS A 44 1.30 7.38 -6.50
N TYR A 45 1.17 7.67 -5.20
CA TYR A 45 1.14 9.04 -4.69
C TYR A 45 2.41 9.82 -5.01
N ARG A 46 3.60 9.23 -4.77
CA ARG A 46 4.88 9.88 -5.06
C ARG A 46 5.06 10.18 -6.55
N ARG A 47 4.57 9.33 -7.44
CA ARG A 47 4.59 9.60 -8.89
C ARG A 47 3.82 10.88 -9.24
N LEU A 48 2.64 11.08 -8.64
CA LEU A 48 1.85 12.30 -8.84
C LEU A 48 2.57 13.52 -8.29
N HIS A 49 3.15 13.40 -7.09
CA HIS A 49 3.89 14.51 -6.47
C HIS A 49 5.14 14.90 -7.25
N GLN A 50 5.86 13.91 -7.79
CA GLN A 50 7.01 14.13 -8.66
C GLN A 50 6.61 14.79 -9.98
N GLN A 51 5.51 14.36 -10.61
CA GLN A 51 5.00 15.01 -11.81
C GLN A 51 4.69 16.49 -11.56
N ASN A 52 3.98 16.80 -10.46
CA ASN A 52 3.71 18.18 -10.08
C ASN A 52 4.99 18.99 -9.84
N ALA A 53 6.03 18.38 -9.27
CA ALA A 53 7.31 19.07 -9.09
C ALA A 53 7.97 19.42 -10.42
N LEU A 54 7.91 18.53 -11.42
CA LEU A 54 8.39 18.80 -12.78
C LEU A 54 7.57 19.93 -13.44
N ASP A 55 6.24 19.85 -13.39
CA ASP A 55 5.36 20.87 -13.97
C ASP A 55 5.63 22.27 -13.36
N ARG A 56 5.99 22.30 -12.08
CA ARG A 56 6.33 23.54 -11.35
C ARG A 56 7.73 24.04 -11.66
N ASP A 57 8.68 23.14 -11.94
CA ASP A 57 10.02 23.49 -12.41
C ASP A 57 9.95 24.12 -13.82
N ASP A 58 9.18 23.53 -14.72
CA ASP A 58 8.89 24.07 -16.05
C ASP A 58 8.27 25.47 -15.97
N ALA A 59 7.41 25.70 -14.97
CA ALA A 59 6.82 27.00 -14.67
C ALA A 59 7.75 27.96 -13.89
N ARG A 60 8.99 27.55 -13.58
CA ARG A 60 9.97 28.29 -12.76
C ARG A 60 9.43 28.73 -11.39
N ALA A 61 8.64 27.88 -10.76
CA ALA A 61 8.11 28.15 -9.42
C ALA A 61 9.23 28.10 -8.37
N ALA A 62 9.17 29.00 -7.37
CA ALA A 62 10.19 29.10 -6.34
C ALA A 62 10.28 27.90 -5.38
N ASP A 63 9.16 27.21 -5.15
CA ASP A 63 9.08 26.01 -4.32
C ASP A 63 8.55 24.89 -5.19
N LEU A 64 9.33 23.87 -5.53
CA LEU A 64 8.90 22.81 -6.45
C LEU A 64 7.87 21.85 -5.84
N PHE A 65 7.88 21.67 -4.50
CA PHE A 65 7.12 20.60 -3.84
C PHE A 65 5.86 21.07 -3.13
N LYS A 66 5.65 22.38 -3.00
CA LYS A 66 4.37 22.95 -2.50
C LYS A 66 3.14 22.35 -3.21
N VAL A 67 2.16 22.00 -2.39
CA VAL A 67 0.88 21.43 -2.78
C VAL A 67 -0.13 21.78 -1.70
N ASP A 68 -1.37 22.09 -2.08
CA ASP A 68 -2.45 22.34 -1.14
C ASP A 68 -3.14 21.03 -0.69
N GLN A 69 -3.89 21.10 0.41
CA GLN A 69 -4.53 19.93 1.00
C GLN A 69 -5.59 19.28 0.07
N VAL A 70 -6.33 20.06 -0.72
CA VAL A 70 -7.35 19.53 -1.64
C VAL A 70 -6.69 18.74 -2.75
N THR A 71 -5.58 19.24 -3.28
CA THR A 71 -4.78 18.52 -4.28
C THR A 71 -4.22 17.21 -3.69
N VAL A 72 -3.68 17.23 -2.47
CA VAL A 72 -3.22 16.01 -1.76
C VAL A 72 -4.34 14.99 -1.57
N MET A 73 -5.55 15.42 -1.20
CA MET A 73 -6.72 14.53 -1.06
C MET A 73 -7.11 13.89 -2.39
N ARG A 74 -7.11 14.67 -3.49
CA ARG A 74 -7.38 14.15 -4.84
C ARG A 74 -6.32 13.13 -5.27
N TRP A 75 -5.04 13.42 -5.05
CA TRP A 75 -3.96 12.48 -5.35
C TRP A 75 -4.05 11.21 -4.50
N SER A 76 -4.51 11.32 -3.25
CA SER A 76 -4.74 10.15 -2.40
C SER A 76 -5.82 9.26 -2.99
N LEU A 77 -6.94 9.84 -3.46
CA LEU A 77 -7.99 9.08 -4.14
C LEU A 77 -7.47 8.41 -5.42
N MET A 78 -6.74 9.16 -6.25
CA MET A 78 -6.15 8.63 -7.49
C MET A 78 -5.15 7.50 -7.21
N ALA A 79 -4.25 7.70 -6.23
CA ALA A 79 -3.27 6.71 -5.85
C ALA A 79 -3.92 5.43 -5.33
N TRP A 80 -5.05 5.54 -4.61
CA TRP A 80 -5.83 4.39 -4.16
C TRP A 80 -6.51 3.66 -5.33
N SER A 81 -7.12 4.39 -6.27
CA SER A 81 -7.81 3.77 -7.42
C SER A 81 -6.88 3.02 -8.38
N GLU A 82 -5.58 3.33 -8.36
CA GLU A 82 -4.56 2.64 -9.15
C GLU A 82 -4.14 1.28 -8.54
N ILE A 83 -4.46 1.03 -7.27
CA ILE A 83 -4.13 -0.23 -6.62
C ILE A 83 -5.15 -1.29 -7.07
N SER A 84 -4.69 -2.25 -7.88
CA SER A 84 -5.55 -3.32 -8.36
C SER A 84 -6.00 -4.27 -7.23
N SER A 85 -7.16 -4.90 -7.41
CA SER A 85 -7.63 -5.97 -6.53
C SER A 85 -6.64 -7.13 -6.42
N THR A 86 -5.93 -7.45 -7.51
CA THR A 86 -4.85 -8.45 -7.53
C THR A 86 -3.68 -8.03 -6.64
N THR A 87 -3.29 -6.75 -6.65
CA THR A 87 -2.25 -6.22 -5.75
C THR A 87 -2.67 -6.39 -4.30
N ILE A 88 -3.91 -6.01 -3.96
CA ILE A 88 -4.45 -6.18 -2.61
C ILE A 88 -4.45 -7.66 -2.22
N ALA A 89 -4.97 -8.55 -3.07
CA ALA A 89 -4.98 -9.99 -2.80
C ALA A 89 -3.56 -10.55 -2.56
N ASN A 90 -2.58 -10.12 -3.35
CA ASN A 90 -1.18 -10.51 -3.17
C ASN A 90 -0.59 -9.98 -1.85
N CYS A 91 -0.97 -8.77 -1.40
CA CYS A 91 -0.58 -8.26 -0.08
C CYS A 91 -1.09 -9.16 1.05
N PHE A 92 -2.35 -9.59 0.98
CA PHE A 92 -2.91 -10.51 1.98
C PHE A 92 -2.25 -11.89 1.93
N LYS A 93 -1.98 -12.43 0.75
CA LYS A 93 -1.22 -13.68 0.60
C LYS A 93 0.19 -13.58 1.19
N HIS A 94 0.87 -12.45 0.97
CA HIS A 94 2.23 -12.21 1.49
C HIS A 94 2.27 -12.26 3.02
N THR A 95 1.21 -11.81 3.70
CA THR A 95 1.10 -11.89 5.17
C THR A 95 0.72 -13.27 5.71
N GLY A 96 0.37 -14.23 4.84
CA GLY A 96 -0.12 -15.55 5.25
C GLY A 96 -1.54 -15.57 5.82
N ILE A 97 -2.27 -14.44 5.80
CA ILE A 97 -3.67 -14.37 6.27
C ILE A 97 -4.60 -15.13 5.31
N ILE A 98 -4.33 -15.05 4.01
CA ILE A 98 -5.12 -15.78 2.99
C ILE A 98 -4.24 -16.84 2.37
N ASN A 99 -4.62 -18.11 2.55
CA ASN A 99 -4.02 -19.24 1.87
C ASN A 99 -4.70 -19.41 0.50
N GLY A 100 -4.15 -18.80 -0.53
CA GLY A 100 -4.46 -19.13 -1.94
C GLY A 100 -3.27 -19.83 -2.59
N PRO A 101 -3.47 -20.62 -3.67
CA PRO A 101 -2.35 -21.24 -4.37
C PRO A 101 -1.33 -20.15 -4.73
N THR A 102 -0.10 -20.34 -4.25
CA THR A 102 1.06 -19.57 -4.65
C THR A 102 1.14 -19.70 -6.17
N SER A 103 0.91 -18.60 -6.89
CA SER A 103 1.21 -18.59 -8.33
C SER A 103 2.68 -18.97 -8.46
N PRO A 104 3.02 -19.98 -9.28
CA PRO A 104 4.40 -20.39 -9.43
C PRO A 104 5.23 -19.17 -9.82
N ALA A 105 6.39 -19.03 -9.18
CA ALA A 105 7.36 -18.02 -9.55
C ALA A 105 7.58 -18.11 -11.07
N VAL A 106 7.50 -16.97 -11.75
CA VAL A 106 7.98 -16.89 -13.12
C VAL A 106 9.49 -17.10 -13.03
N GLU A 107 9.94 -18.34 -13.16
CA GLU A 107 11.34 -18.66 -13.41
C GLU A 107 11.66 -18.09 -14.79
N GLY A 108 12.49 -17.05 -14.80
CA GLY A 108 13.10 -16.55 -16.02
C GLY A 108 13.96 -17.66 -16.60
N GLY A 109 13.49 -18.26 -17.69
CA GLY A 109 14.26 -19.19 -18.49
C GLY A 109 15.49 -18.47 -19.04
N ALA A 110 16.66 -18.78 -18.49
CA ALA A 110 17.92 -18.54 -19.17
C ALA A 110 17.99 -19.54 -20.33
N SER A 111 17.75 -19.05 -21.55
CA SER A 111 18.12 -19.77 -22.76
C SER A 111 19.62 -19.55 -23.01
N ALA A 112 20.44 -20.49 -22.56
CA ALA A 112 21.73 -20.73 -23.16
C ALA A 112 21.48 -21.31 -24.56
N GLY A 113 21.86 -20.56 -25.59
CA GLY A 113 21.88 -21.03 -26.97
C GLY A 113 23.21 -20.60 -27.57
N ASP A 114 24.16 -21.54 -27.56
CA ASP A 114 25.31 -21.54 -28.45
C ASP A 114 24.83 -21.46 -29.91
N ILE A 115 25.34 -20.48 -30.68
CA ILE A 115 26.20 -20.62 -31.88
C ILE A 115 27.03 -19.32 -31.95
#